data_AF-A0A856MGC3-F1
#
_entry.id   AF-A0A856MGC3-F1
#
_cell.length_a   1.000
_cell.length_b   1.000
_cell.length_c   1.000
_cell.angle_alpha   90.00
_cell.angle_beta   90.00
_cell.angle_gamma   90.00
#
_symmetry.space_group_name_H-M   'P 1'
#
loop_
_entity.id
_entity.type
_entity.pdbx_description
1 polymer ?
#
loop_
_entity_poly.entity_id
_entity_poly.type
_entity_poly.pdbx_seq_one_letter_code
_entity_poly.pdbx_strand_id
1 'polypeptide(L)'
;MSTLEKTSESNLLEKPPSSGMNSIQSEAFKRSLLWHGILFCTLGFILGLLIPLYANPRAGLAAHALSITQGMFLAIIGLSYPYLKLPLWIARASFWSFLISAYIGVIGQILAAAFALVRIFPMTGQGLPEGPAWLETAVEIPTKVMTTFLLLACFVILYGLRQTKSGSASPEESI
;
A
#
# COMPACT_ATOMS: atom_id res chain seq x y z
N MET A 1 44.72 -39.42 -19.94
CA MET A 1 43.41 -39.62 -19.29
C MET A 1 43.34 -38.72 -18.06
N SER A 2 43.22 -37.40 -18.24
CA SER A 2 43.09 -36.43 -17.12
C SER A 2 42.72 -35.00 -17.55
N THR A 3 42.18 -34.80 -18.76
CA THR A 3 41.79 -33.47 -19.26
C THR A 3 40.29 -33.27 -19.36
N LEU A 4 39.48 -34.30 -19.07
CA LEU A 4 38.00 -34.22 -19.21
C LEU A 4 37.24 -34.05 -17.88
N GLU A 5 37.89 -34.14 -16.72
CA GLU A 5 37.21 -33.91 -15.43
C GLU A 5 37.13 -32.43 -15.05
N LYS A 6 38.00 -31.57 -15.58
CA LYS A 6 38.06 -30.16 -15.18
C LYS A 6 36.95 -29.28 -15.77
N THR A 7 36.15 -29.82 -16.69
CA THR A 7 35.05 -29.11 -17.36
C THR A 7 33.67 -29.37 -16.74
N SER A 8 33.56 -30.30 -15.79
CA SER A 8 32.27 -30.61 -15.14
C SER A 8 31.97 -29.67 -13.97
N GLU A 9 33.00 -29.26 -13.21
CA GLU A 9 32.81 -28.41 -12.02
C GLU A 9 32.60 -26.92 -12.34
N SER A 10 32.89 -26.46 -13.56
CA SER A 10 32.68 -25.07 -13.96
C SER A 10 31.25 -24.73 -14.37
N ASN A 11 30.35 -25.72 -14.45
CA ASN A 11 28.93 -25.53 -14.80
C ASN A 11 28.00 -25.45 -13.58
N LEU A 12 28.52 -25.58 -12.36
CA LEU A 12 27.72 -25.57 -11.12
C LEU A 12 27.56 -24.18 -10.51
N LEU A 13 28.04 -23.14 -11.20
CA LEU A 13 27.84 -21.73 -10.86
C LEU A 13 26.98 -20.99 -11.90
N GLU A 14 25.98 -21.65 -12.47
CA GLU A 14 24.80 -20.92 -12.95
C GLU A 14 24.07 -20.34 -11.74
N LYS A 15 24.52 -19.15 -11.34
CA LYS A 15 23.77 -18.21 -10.52
C LYS A 15 22.35 -18.16 -11.10
N PRO A 16 21.31 -18.56 -10.35
CA PRO A 16 19.97 -18.65 -10.92
C PRO A 16 19.57 -17.28 -11.49
N PRO A 17 18.76 -17.25 -12.55
CA PRO A 17 18.35 -16.02 -13.21
C PRO A 17 17.56 -15.16 -12.22
N SER A 18 18.25 -14.28 -11.51
CA SER A 18 17.69 -13.33 -10.55
C SER A 18 16.57 -12.46 -11.16
N SER A 19 16.55 -12.34 -12.50
CA SER A 19 15.52 -11.65 -13.26
C SER A 19 14.14 -12.33 -13.19
N GLY A 20 14.07 -13.66 -13.31
CA GLY A 20 12.79 -14.38 -13.29
C GLY A 20 12.15 -14.47 -11.91
N MET A 21 12.97 -14.54 -10.85
CA MET A 21 12.48 -14.62 -9.48
C MET A 21 11.95 -13.26 -8.96
N ASN A 22 12.46 -12.15 -9.52
CA ASN A 22 11.96 -10.81 -9.23
C ASN A 22 10.61 -10.55 -9.92
N SER A 23 10.40 -11.03 -11.16
CA SER A 23 9.14 -10.84 -11.89
C SER A 23 7.98 -11.66 -11.30
N ILE A 24 8.24 -12.88 -10.84
CA ILE A 24 7.24 -13.71 -10.15
C ILE A 24 6.80 -13.05 -8.83
N GLN A 25 7.72 -12.47 -8.07
CA GLN A 25 7.39 -11.76 -6.84
C GLN A 25 6.64 -10.46 -7.09
N SER A 26 7.00 -9.68 -8.12
CA SER A 26 6.26 -8.45 -8.45
C SER A 26 4.83 -8.71 -8.87
N GLU A 27 4.57 -9.79 -9.64
CA GLU A 27 3.21 -10.18 -10.01
C GLU A 27 2.40 -10.67 -8.81
N ALA A 28 3.02 -11.40 -7.88
CA ALA A 28 2.36 -11.82 -6.64
C ALA A 28 1.97 -10.61 -5.76
N PHE A 29 2.86 -9.62 -5.59
CA PHE A 29 2.56 -8.40 -4.85
C PHE A 29 1.46 -7.58 -5.52
N LYS A 30 1.52 -7.40 -6.84
CA LYS A 30 0.48 -6.75 -7.65
C LYS A 30 -0.87 -7.40 -7.44
N ARG A 31 -0.96 -8.74 -7.60
CA ARG A 31 -2.21 -9.48 -7.45
C ARG A 31 -2.77 -9.39 -6.04
N SER A 32 -1.91 -9.46 -5.03
CA SER A 32 -2.31 -9.29 -3.63
C SER A 32 -2.86 -7.88 -3.38
N LEU A 33 -2.15 -6.82 -3.81
CA LEU A 33 -2.58 -5.45 -3.56
C LEU A 33 -3.87 -5.08 -4.31
N LEU A 34 -4.06 -5.62 -5.52
CA LEU A 34 -5.32 -5.51 -6.26
C LEU A 34 -6.48 -6.19 -5.51
N TRP A 35 -6.28 -7.40 -5.00
CA TRP A 35 -7.31 -8.10 -4.25
C TRP A 35 -7.72 -7.33 -2.99
N HIS A 36 -6.74 -6.84 -2.23
CA HIS A 36 -7.00 -6.01 -1.04
C HIS A 36 -7.65 -4.67 -1.40
N GLY A 37 -7.22 -4.02 -2.48
CA GLY A 37 -7.82 -2.78 -2.97
C GLY A 37 -9.29 -2.95 -3.37
N ILE A 38 -9.61 -4.04 -4.07
CA ILE A 38 -10.99 -4.40 -4.41
C ILE A 38 -11.80 -4.68 -3.15
N LEU A 39 -11.23 -5.41 -2.19
CA LEU A 39 -11.88 -5.66 -0.90
C LEU A 39 -12.24 -4.37 -0.16
N PHE A 40 -11.32 -3.41 -0.08
CA PHE A 40 -11.58 -2.11 0.55
C PHE A 40 -12.64 -1.31 -0.21
N CYS A 41 -12.68 -1.40 -1.53
CA CYS A 41 -13.73 -0.80 -2.34
C CYS A 41 -15.10 -1.45 -2.05
N THR A 42 -15.17 -2.78 -1.96
CA THR A 42 -16.37 -3.52 -1.56
C THR A 42 -16.84 -3.14 -0.16
N LEU A 43 -15.92 -3.05 0.80
CA LEU A 43 -16.22 -2.54 2.15
C LEU A 43 -16.79 -1.13 2.08
N GLY A 44 -16.22 -0.25 1.25
CA GLY A 44 -16.75 1.09 1.00
C GLY A 44 -18.20 1.08 0.54
N PHE A 45 -18.57 0.24 -0.44
CA PHE A 45 -19.96 0.11 -0.87
C PHE A 45 -20.89 -0.39 0.24
N ILE A 46 -20.45 -1.37 1.04
CA ILE A 46 -21.22 -1.87 2.19
C ILE A 46 -21.43 -0.75 3.22
N LEU A 47 -20.39 0.01 3.56
CA LEU A 47 -20.48 1.16 4.46
C LEU A 47 -21.46 2.22 3.91
N GLY A 48 -21.51 2.40 2.59
CA GLY A 48 -22.45 3.29 1.91
C GLY A 48 -23.92 2.90 2.13
N LEU A 49 -24.23 1.60 2.14
CA LEU A 49 -25.57 1.10 2.46
C LEU A 49 -25.92 1.26 3.94
N LEU A 50 -24.91 1.23 4.82
CA LEU A 50 -25.08 1.37 6.26
C LEU A 50 -25.11 2.83 6.74
N ILE A 51 -24.85 3.82 5.88
CA ILE A 51 -24.93 5.27 6.20
C ILE A 51 -26.15 5.63 7.07
N PRO A 52 -27.40 5.23 6.76
CA PRO A 52 -28.57 5.60 7.56
C PRO A 52 -28.62 4.96 8.96
N LEU A 53 -27.84 3.90 9.22
CA LEU A 53 -27.78 3.25 10.53
C LEU A 53 -26.75 3.90 11.46
N TYR A 54 -25.86 4.76 10.96
CA TYR A 54 -24.86 5.42 11.79
C TYR A 54 -25.49 6.51 12.65
N ALA A 55 -25.05 6.61 13.90
CA ALA A 55 -25.40 7.69 14.81
C ALA A 55 -25.11 9.08 14.19
N ASN A 56 -24.08 9.16 13.34
CA ASN A 56 -23.77 10.33 12.52
C ASN A 56 -23.73 9.97 11.02
N PRO A 57 -24.74 10.36 10.23
CA PRO A 57 -24.71 10.11 8.78
C PRO A 57 -23.52 10.82 8.09
N ARG A 58 -23.03 11.95 8.63
CA ARG A 58 -21.80 12.61 8.13
C ARG A 58 -20.54 11.77 8.36
N ALA A 59 -20.42 11.11 9.50
CA ALA A 59 -19.25 10.26 9.79
C ALA A 59 -19.30 8.97 8.95
N GLY A 60 -20.50 8.40 8.76
CA GLY A 60 -20.72 7.27 7.84
C GLY A 60 -20.34 7.61 6.39
N LEU A 61 -20.72 8.79 5.89
CA LEU A 61 -20.33 9.25 4.56
C LEU A 61 -18.81 9.41 4.41
N ALA A 62 -18.13 9.92 5.44
CA ALA A 62 -16.68 10.07 5.44
C ALA A 62 -15.96 8.71 5.45
N ALA A 63 -16.46 7.73 6.23
CA ALA A 63 -15.93 6.37 6.23
C ALA A 63 -16.15 5.65 4.88
N HIS A 64 -17.31 5.84 4.26
CA HIS A 64 -17.62 5.35 2.91
C HIS A 64 -16.61 5.89 1.88
N ALA A 65 -16.45 7.22 1.82
CA ALA A 65 -15.53 7.87 0.88
C ALA A 65 -14.08 7.44 1.13
N LEU A 66 -13.65 7.41 2.39
CA LEU A 66 -12.29 6.99 2.76
C LEU A 66 -12.00 5.56 2.28
N SER A 67 -12.91 4.60 2.52
CA SER A 67 -12.69 3.19 2.16
C SER A 67 -12.55 3.00 0.64
N ILE A 68 -13.35 3.72 -0.16
CA ILE A 68 -13.25 3.68 -1.62
C ILE A 68 -11.92 4.30 -2.09
N THR A 69 -11.58 5.49 -1.60
CA THR A 69 -10.32 6.16 -1.98
C THR A 69 -9.10 5.34 -1.58
N GLN A 70 -9.13 4.74 -0.40
CA GLN A 70 -8.03 3.90 0.09
C GLN A 70 -7.89 2.63 -0.74
N GLY A 71 -9.01 2.00 -1.12
CA GLY A 71 -9.01 0.85 -2.03
C GLY A 71 -8.45 1.17 -3.42
N MET A 72 -8.85 2.32 -3.99
CA MET A 72 -8.33 2.80 -5.27
C MET A 72 -6.82 3.07 -5.21
N PHE A 73 -6.36 3.69 -4.11
CA PHE A 73 -4.94 3.96 -3.90
C PHE A 73 -4.10 2.67 -3.85
N LEU A 74 -4.58 1.63 -3.13
CA LEU A 74 -3.93 0.31 -3.09
C LEU A 74 -3.89 -0.34 -4.48
N ALA A 75 -4.98 -0.26 -5.23
CA ALA A 75 -5.03 -0.80 -6.59
C ALA A 75 -4.03 -0.11 -7.53
N ILE A 76 -3.91 1.22 -7.46
CA ILE A 76 -2.96 2.01 -8.26
C ILE A 76 -1.51 1.65 -7.94
N ILE A 77 -1.17 1.52 -6.64
CA ILE A 77 0.18 1.09 -6.24
C ILE A 77 0.46 -0.32 -6.72
N GLY A 78 -0.54 -1.22 -6.66
CA GLY A 78 -0.40 -2.60 -7.12
C GLY A 78 -0.13 -2.66 -8.62
N LEU A 79 -0.78 -1.79 -9.39
CA LEU A 79 -0.54 -1.66 -10.83
C LEU A 79 0.80 -1.00 -11.17
N SER A 80 1.29 -0.12 -10.30
CA SER A 80 2.57 0.58 -10.46
C SER A 80 3.78 -0.26 -10.03
N TYR A 81 3.54 -1.34 -9.29
CA TYR A 81 4.56 -2.27 -8.80
C TYR A 81 5.51 -2.85 -9.87
N PRO A 82 5.06 -3.31 -11.05
CA PRO A 82 5.96 -3.75 -12.13
C PRO A 82 6.85 -2.65 -12.72
N TYR A 83 6.49 -1.38 -12.55
CA TYR A 83 7.28 -0.24 -13.03
C TYR A 83 8.33 0.24 -12.00
N LEU A 84 8.28 -0.27 -10.76
CA LEU A 84 9.16 0.11 -9.69
C LEU A 84 10.49 -0.66 -9.75
N LYS A 85 11.56 0.01 -10.16
CA LYS A 85 12.93 -0.53 -10.08
C LYS A 85 13.51 -0.34 -8.68
N LEU A 86 12.98 -1.06 -7.69
CA LEU A 86 13.52 -1.06 -6.33
C LEU A 86 14.13 -2.41 -5.98
N PRO A 87 15.15 -2.43 -5.11
CA PRO A 87 15.63 -3.68 -4.53
C PRO A 87 14.52 -4.34 -3.70
N LEU A 88 14.44 -5.66 -3.80
CA LEU A 88 13.33 -6.50 -3.31
C LEU A 88 12.96 -6.23 -1.85
N TRP A 89 13.95 -5.95 -1.00
CA TRP A 89 13.76 -5.64 0.41
C TRP A 89 12.90 -4.40 0.70
N ILE A 90 13.00 -3.37 -0.14
CA ILE A 90 12.40 -2.04 0.05
C ILE A 90 11.02 -2.03 -0.63
N ALA A 91 10.88 -2.74 -1.76
CA ALA A 91 9.58 -3.05 -2.31
C ALA A 91 8.73 -3.79 -1.27
N ARG A 92 9.25 -4.90 -0.70
CA ARG A 92 8.54 -5.66 0.34
C ARG A 92 8.20 -4.81 1.56
N ALA A 93 9.15 -4.03 2.10
CA ALA A 93 8.87 -3.14 3.22
C ALA A 93 7.78 -2.09 2.91
N SER A 94 7.80 -1.53 1.70
CA SER A 94 6.78 -0.57 1.25
C SER A 94 5.41 -1.25 1.12
N PHE A 95 5.35 -2.45 0.54
CA PHE A 95 4.13 -3.24 0.43
C PHE A 95 3.48 -3.50 1.79
N TRP A 96 4.25 -4.01 2.75
CA TRP A 96 3.72 -4.26 4.10
C TRP A 96 3.30 -2.97 4.79
N SER A 97 4.05 -1.87 4.61
CA SER A 97 3.70 -0.57 5.16
C SER A 97 2.38 -0.04 4.61
N PHE A 98 2.15 -0.11 3.29
CA PHE A 98 0.89 0.29 2.66
C PHE A 98 -0.27 -0.58 3.13
N LEU A 99 -0.07 -1.89 3.18
CA LEU A 99 -1.12 -2.83 3.56
C LEU A 99 -1.55 -2.61 5.02
N ILE A 100 -0.58 -2.58 5.94
CA ILE A 100 -0.83 -2.36 7.37
C ILE A 100 -1.47 -0.98 7.60
N SER A 101 -0.96 0.06 6.93
CA SER A 101 -1.53 1.41 7.02
C SER A 101 -2.98 1.46 6.54
N ALA A 102 -3.29 0.84 5.39
CA ALA A 102 -4.66 0.82 4.87
C ALA A 102 -5.63 0.10 5.82
N TYR A 103 -5.22 -1.04 6.38
CA TYR A 103 -6.04 -1.77 7.35
C TYR A 103 -6.30 -0.96 8.62
N ILE A 104 -5.24 -0.42 9.23
CA ILE A 104 -5.36 0.36 10.47
C ILE A 104 -6.22 1.60 10.21
N GLY A 105 -6.00 2.29 9.09
CA GLY A 105 -6.74 3.49 8.73
C GLY A 105 -8.23 3.24 8.53
N VAL A 106 -8.59 2.23 7.72
CA VAL A 106 -9.99 1.93 7.44
C VAL A 106 -10.70 1.38 8.68
N ILE A 107 -10.09 0.46 9.44
CA ILE A 107 -10.69 -0.07 10.67
C ILE A 107 -10.89 1.06 11.69
N GLY A 108 -9.87 1.90 11.88
CA GLY A 108 -9.96 3.05 12.76
C GLY A 108 -11.09 4.00 12.35
N GLN A 109 -11.24 4.26 11.06
CA GLN A 109 -12.29 5.15 10.57
C GLN A 109 -13.70 4.56 10.68
N ILE A 110 -13.85 3.25 10.43
CA ILE A 110 -15.14 2.56 10.63
C ILE A 110 -15.52 2.61 12.10
N LEU A 111 -14.56 2.39 13.00
CA LEU A 111 -14.79 2.45 14.44
C LEU A 111 -15.12 3.89 14.88
N ALA A 112 -14.40 4.88 14.36
CA ALA A 112 -14.67 6.29 14.60
C ALA A 112 -16.07 6.70 14.12
N ALA A 113 -16.50 6.20 12.96
CA ALA A 113 -17.83 6.46 12.41
C ALA A 113 -18.93 5.75 13.21
N ALA A 114 -18.71 4.50 13.63
CA ALA A 114 -19.67 3.72 14.42
C ALA A 114 -19.93 4.35 15.81
N PHE A 115 -18.86 4.83 16.46
CA PHE A 115 -18.92 5.39 17.81
C PHE A 115 -18.98 6.92 17.85
N ALA A 116 -19.14 7.58 16.69
CA ALA A 116 -19.26 9.04 16.61
C ALA A 116 -18.06 9.83 17.21
N LEU A 117 -16.84 9.30 17.10
CA LEU A 117 -15.64 9.94 17.69
C LEU A 117 -15.38 11.31 17.07
N VAL A 118 -15.35 12.35 17.89
CA VAL A 118 -15.25 13.75 17.44
C VAL A 118 -13.81 14.12 17.09
N ARG A 119 -12.81 13.53 17.77
CA ARG A 119 -11.39 13.85 17.60
C ARG A 119 -10.78 13.44 16.26
N ILE A 120 -11.30 12.39 15.63
CA ILE A 120 -10.90 11.94 14.28
C ILE A 120 -11.60 12.76 13.20
N PHE A 121 -12.71 13.40 13.58
CA PHE A 121 -13.66 14.07 12.72
C PHE A 121 -13.94 15.49 13.21
N PRO A 122 -12.91 16.35 13.34
CA PRO A 122 -13.06 17.67 13.99
C PRO A 122 -14.08 18.58 13.29
N MET A 123 -14.37 18.33 12.02
CA MET A 123 -15.39 19.05 11.24
C MET A 123 -16.78 18.40 11.27
N THR A 124 -16.86 17.07 11.46
CA THR A 124 -18.12 16.31 11.38
C THR A 124 -18.70 15.92 12.75
N GLY A 125 -17.94 16.06 13.84
CA GLY A 125 -18.40 15.84 15.22
C GLY A 125 -18.84 17.11 15.97
N GLN A 126 -18.91 18.27 15.31
CA GLN A 126 -19.41 19.50 15.94
C GLN A 126 -20.87 19.34 16.39
N GLY A 127 -21.12 19.48 17.68
CA GLY A 127 -22.46 19.44 18.28
C GLY A 127 -22.93 18.07 18.78
N LEU A 128 -22.07 17.05 18.81
CA LEU A 128 -22.39 15.73 19.36
C LEU A 128 -21.72 15.49 20.71
N PRO A 129 -22.29 14.65 21.60
CA PRO A 129 -21.62 14.21 22.82
C PRO A 129 -20.31 13.50 22.46
N GLU A 130 -19.23 13.85 23.17
CA GLU A 130 -17.94 13.18 22.99
C GLU A 130 -18.07 11.69 23.31
N GLY A 131 -17.41 10.86 22.50
CA GLY A 131 -17.32 9.43 22.76
C GLY A 131 -16.46 9.15 24.00
N PRO A 132 -16.37 7.89 24.44
CA PRO A 132 -15.47 7.52 25.53
C PRO A 132 -14.02 7.92 25.19
N ALA A 133 -13.39 8.76 26.03
CA ALA A 133 -12.06 9.33 25.76
C ALA A 133 -10.95 8.28 25.52
N TRP A 134 -11.07 7.11 26.15
CA TRP A 134 -10.14 6.00 25.94
C TRP A 134 -10.25 5.42 24.52
N LEU A 135 -11.46 5.38 23.96
CA LEU A 135 -11.72 4.89 22.60
C LEU A 135 -11.21 5.91 21.57
N GLU A 136 -11.43 7.19 21.83
CA GLU A 136 -10.88 8.27 20.99
C GLU A 136 -9.35 8.20 20.90
N THR A 137 -8.69 8.07 22.05
CA THR A 137 -7.23 7.98 22.10
C THR A 137 -6.71 6.72 21.43
N ALA A 138 -7.40 5.59 21.63
CA ALA A 138 -7.04 4.29 21.05
C ALA A 138 -7.10 4.28 19.52
N VAL A 139 -7.95 5.09 18.89
CA VAL A 139 -8.04 5.19 17.43
C VAL A 139 -7.20 6.34 16.88
N GLU A 140 -7.10 7.46 17.60
CA GLU A 140 -6.31 8.63 17.18
C GLU A 140 -4.81 8.32 17.08
N ILE A 141 -4.22 7.66 18.09
CA ILE A 141 -2.78 7.38 18.13
C ILE A 141 -2.33 6.51 16.94
N PRO A 142 -2.94 5.34 16.68
CA PRO A 142 -2.56 4.51 15.53
C PRO A 142 -2.78 5.20 14.20
N THR A 143 -3.84 6.01 14.09
CA THR A 143 -4.14 6.77 12.87
C THR A 143 -3.04 7.80 12.58
N LYS A 144 -2.57 8.53 13.59
CA LYS A 144 -1.46 9.48 13.42
C LYS A 144 -0.15 8.79 13.03
N VAL A 145 0.18 7.68 13.68
CA VAL A 145 1.40 6.92 13.41
C VAL A 145 1.37 6.30 12.01
N MET A 146 0.23 5.75 11.57
CA MET A 146 0.14 5.13 10.24
C MET A 146 0.20 6.18 9.13
N THR A 147 -0.36 7.37 9.32
CA THR A 147 -0.27 8.46 8.34
C THR A 147 1.18 8.89 8.10
N THR A 148 2.01 9.00 9.14
CA THR A 148 3.43 9.36 8.96
C THR A 148 4.20 8.26 8.23
N PHE A 149 3.93 7.00 8.55
CA PHE A 149 4.52 5.85 7.86
C PHE A 149 4.10 5.77 6.38
N LEU A 150 2.83 6.05 6.09
CA LEU A 150 2.28 6.09 4.75
C LEU A 150 2.94 7.18 3.90
N LEU A 151 3.14 8.37 4.47
CA LEU A 151 3.84 9.47 3.79
C LEU A 151 5.27 9.07 3.45
N LEU A 152 6.00 8.44 4.37
CA LEU A 152 7.35 7.96 4.11
C LEU A 152 7.36 6.91 2.98
N ALA A 153 6.41 5.98 2.98
CA ALA A 153 6.28 4.97 1.92
C ALA A 153 5.97 5.62 0.54
N CYS A 154 5.12 6.65 0.50
CA CYS A 154 4.87 7.43 -0.71
C CYS A 154 6.16 8.07 -1.25
N PHE A 155 6.99 8.67 -0.38
CA PHE A 155 8.28 9.24 -0.80
C PHE A 155 9.21 8.18 -1.41
N VAL A 156 9.24 6.98 -0.84
CA VAL A 156 10.03 5.86 -1.36
C VAL A 156 9.55 5.42 -2.75
N ILE A 157 8.22 5.32 -2.95
CA ILE A 157 7.65 4.97 -4.27
C ILE A 157 7.95 6.05 -5.31
N LEU A 158 7.79 7.33 -4.97
CA LEU A 158 8.13 8.45 -5.87
C LEU A 158 9.61 8.44 -6.25
N TYR A 159 10.49 8.17 -5.30
CA TYR A 159 11.92 8.03 -5.57
C TYR A 159 12.21 6.85 -6.50
N GLY A 160 11.53 5.72 -6.28
CA GLY A 160 11.62 4.52 -7.10
C GLY A 160 11.18 4.72 -8.55
N LEU A 161 10.12 5.50 -8.76
CA LEU A 161 9.60 5.81 -10.10
C LEU A 161 10.54 6.76 -10.88
N ARG A 162 11.36 7.55 -10.18
CA ARG A 162 12.31 8.50 -10.77
C ARG A 162 13.56 7.82 -11.36
N GLN A 163 13.81 6.53 -11.11
CA GLN A 163 14.97 5.81 -11.62
C GLN A 163 14.90 5.42 -13.10
N THR A 164 13.96 5.96 -13.88
CA THR A 164 14.05 6.04 -15.35
C THR A 164 15.12 7.06 -15.76
N LYS A 165 16.38 6.85 -15.36
CA LYS A 165 17.48 7.40 -16.14
C LYS A 165 17.54 6.61 -17.44
N SER A 166 17.07 7.25 -18.50
CA SER A 166 17.36 6.92 -19.89
C SER A 166 18.87 6.71 -20.02
N GLY A 167 19.28 5.45 -20.06
CA GLY A 167 20.60 5.03 -20.51
C GLY A 167 20.53 4.67 -21.98
N SER A 168 20.08 5.60 -22.82
CA SER A 168 20.19 5.47 -24.27
C SER A 168 20.38 6.85 -24.89
N ALA A 169 21.63 7.28 -24.88
CA ALA A 169 22.19 8.12 -25.94
C ALA A 169 23.65 7.68 -26.11
N SER A 170 23.84 6.50 -26.72
CA SER A 170 24.97 6.33 -27.62
C SER A 170 24.44 6.71 -29.00
N PRO A 171 25.02 7.75 -29.60
CA PRO A 171 25.43 7.58 -30.97
C PRO A 171 26.81 8.24 -31.16
N GLU A 172 27.86 7.44 -31.30
CA GLU A 172 28.91 7.75 -32.27
C GLU A 172 29.54 6.44 -32.73
N GLU A 173 28.90 5.87 -33.75
CA GLU A 173 29.62 5.26 -34.85
C GLU A 173 29.97 6.40 -35.82
N SER A 174 31.23 6.84 -35.87
CA SER A 174 31.82 7.41 -37.07
C SER A 174 33.35 7.53 -36.98
N ILE A 175 33.98 6.91 -37.97
CA ILE A 175 35.39 6.95 -38.44
C ILE A 175 36.30 5.85 -37.88
#